data_AF-A0A849AVL1-F1
#
_entry.id   AF-A0A849AVL1-F1
#
_cell.length_a   1.000
_cell.length_b   1.000
_cell.length_c   1.000
_cell.angle_alpha   90.00
_cell.angle_beta   90.00
_cell.angle_gamma   90.00
#
_symmetry.space_group_name_H-M   'P 1'
#
loop_
_entity.id
_entity.type
_entity.pdbx_description
1 polymer ?
#
loop_
_entity_poly.entity_id
_entity_poly.type
_entity_poly.pdbx_seq_one_letter_code
_entity_poly.pdbx_strand_id
1 'polypeptide(L)'
;MQWSRDALEKRINEPAAATATPGPTIRAVVPARRHDPVRPSDPRPSDPQLVTSTAREVKPSANELIVAAANSPKARTRALGVKVAGLLGDLSQRLETEEREQAAQAAEKTANAKRLKRIEELEAELKKLRSKTRSTKTAPPLGAPAPEVRKWAKGQGIECPDYGKIPNTVRDAYDAAHVAA
;
A
#
# COMPACT_ATOMS: atom_id res chain seq x y z
N MET A 1 18.44 -2.01 -35.45
CA MET A 1 16.98 -1.76 -35.32
C MET A 1 16.56 -1.90 -33.85
N GLN A 2 16.71 -0.85 -33.03
CA GLN A 2 16.18 -0.89 -31.65
C GLN A 2 16.12 0.48 -30.96
N TRP A 3 15.78 1.57 -31.66
CA TRP A 3 15.59 2.89 -31.05
C TRP A 3 14.22 3.48 -31.41
N SER A 4 13.12 2.80 -31.06
CA SER A 4 11.76 3.32 -31.37
C SER A 4 10.67 2.85 -30.41
N ARG A 5 10.93 2.77 -29.10
CA ARG A 5 9.87 2.59 -28.09
C ARG A 5 9.89 3.59 -26.92
N ASP A 6 11.00 4.24 -26.62
CA ASP A 6 11.09 5.18 -25.48
C ASP A 6 10.60 6.61 -25.76
N ALA A 7 10.21 6.93 -27.00
CA ALA A 7 9.79 8.29 -27.36
C ALA A 7 8.28 8.57 -27.18
N LEU A 8 7.45 7.54 -26.93
CA LEU A 8 5.99 7.69 -26.90
C LEU A 8 5.36 7.69 -25.48
N GLU A 9 6.10 7.30 -24.44
CA GLU A 9 5.57 7.28 -23.06
C GLU A 9 5.89 8.53 -22.23
N LYS A 10 6.73 9.45 -22.75
CA LYS A 10 7.10 10.69 -22.02
C LYS A 10 6.14 11.88 -22.19
N ARG A 11 5.00 11.72 -22.86
CA ARG A 11 4.04 12.83 -23.12
C ARG A 11 2.75 12.83 -22.28
N ILE A 12 2.54 11.85 -21.39
CA ILE A 12 1.28 11.74 -20.62
C ILE A 12 1.42 12.29 -19.18
N ASN A 13 2.61 12.75 -18.78
CA ASN A 13 2.87 13.19 -17.40
C ASN A 13 3.42 14.62 -17.31
N GLU A 14 2.83 15.55 -18.07
CA GLU A 14 2.94 16.99 -17.77
C GLU A 14 1.74 17.39 -16.89
N PRO A 15 1.91 17.64 -15.58
CA PRO A 15 0.91 18.36 -14.84
C PRO A 15 0.92 19.82 -15.31
N ALA A 16 -0.21 20.25 -15.88
CA ALA A 16 -0.47 21.64 -16.21
C ALA A 16 -0.15 22.53 -15.00
N ALA A 17 0.73 23.51 -15.23
CA ALA A 17 1.04 24.57 -14.29
C ALA A 17 -0.24 25.39 -14.00
N ALA A 18 -0.95 25.02 -12.93
CA ALA A 18 -1.99 25.84 -12.37
C ALA A 18 -1.33 27.06 -11.70
N THR A 19 -1.60 28.23 -12.28
CA THR A 19 -1.35 29.55 -11.68
C THR A 19 -2.00 29.63 -10.30
N ALA A 20 -1.20 29.40 -9.26
CA ALA A 20 -1.60 29.57 -7.87
C ALA A 20 -1.48 31.05 -7.48
N THR A 21 -2.62 31.72 -7.40
CA THR A 21 -2.77 33.04 -6.77
C THR A 21 -2.52 32.90 -5.27
N PRO A 22 -1.64 33.70 -4.63
CA PRO A 22 -1.48 33.67 -3.18
C PRO A 22 -2.67 34.35 -2.51
N GLY A 23 -3.51 33.56 -1.82
CA GLY A 23 -4.59 34.07 -0.97
C GLY A 23 -4.06 34.74 0.30
N PRO A 24 -4.77 35.74 0.85
CA PRO A 24 -4.31 36.52 2.00
C PRO A 24 -4.33 35.72 3.31
N THR A 25 -3.20 35.73 3.99
CA THR A 25 -2.98 35.21 5.35
C THR A 25 -3.88 35.92 6.36
N ILE A 26 -5.01 35.30 6.73
CA ILE A 26 -5.78 35.71 7.91
C ILE A 26 -5.13 35.07 9.13
N ARG A 27 -4.39 35.90 9.87
CA ARG A 27 -3.77 35.59 11.15
C ARG A 27 -4.86 35.50 12.22
N ALA A 28 -5.37 34.29 12.47
CA ALA A 28 -6.28 34.03 13.58
C ALA A 28 -5.50 34.04 14.91
N VAL A 29 -5.75 35.06 15.72
CA VAL A 29 -5.31 35.16 17.12
C VAL A 29 -6.10 34.15 17.92
N VAL A 30 -5.43 33.11 18.43
CA VAL A 30 -6.01 32.13 19.36
C VAL A 30 -5.93 32.70 20.78
N PRO A 31 -7.05 32.96 21.48
CA PRO A 31 -6.99 33.23 22.91
C PRO A 31 -6.75 31.91 23.67
N ALA A 32 -5.80 31.94 24.60
CA ALA A 32 -5.47 30.86 25.50
C ALA A 32 -6.69 30.43 26.34
N ARG A 33 -7.25 29.24 26.08
CA ARG A 33 -8.17 28.56 26.98
C ARG A 33 -7.38 28.07 28.19
N ARG A 34 -7.60 28.72 29.33
CA ARG A 34 -7.20 28.22 30.65
C ARG A 34 -7.94 26.90 30.87
N HIS A 35 -7.18 25.83 31.08
CA HIS A 35 -7.71 24.57 31.60
C HIS A 35 -7.92 24.73 33.10
N ASP A 36 -9.19 24.75 33.53
CA ASP A 36 -9.54 24.45 34.91
C ASP A 36 -9.38 22.93 35.14
N PRO A 37 -8.76 22.48 36.24
CA PRO A 37 -8.73 21.07 36.59
C PRO A 37 -10.13 20.64 37.04
N VAL A 38 -10.75 19.75 36.25
CA VAL A 38 -11.98 19.05 36.59
C VAL A 38 -11.74 18.23 37.86
N ARG A 39 -12.47 18.58 38.91
CA ARG A 39 -12.54 17.84 40.18
C ARG A 39 -13.22 16.50 39.92
N PRO A 40 -12.67 15.35 40.38
CA PRO A 40 -13.36 14.08 40.30
C PRO A 40 -14.60 14.11 41.20
N SER A 41 -15.78 14.01 40.59
CA SER A 41 -17.06 13.82 41.28
C SER A 41 -17.20 12.35 41.66
N ASP A 42 -17.37 12.06 42.94
CA ASP A 42 -17.70 10.72 43.42
C ASP A 42 -19.00 10.19 42.78
N PRO A 43 -19.08 8.90 42.41
CA PRO A 43 -20.31 8.32 41.91
C PRO A 43 -21.35 8.22 43.03
N ARG A 44 -22.42 9.01 42.90
CA ARG A 44 -23.59 8.94 43.78
C ARG A 44 -24.32 7.59 43.54
N PRO A 45 -24.74 6.87 44.59
CA PRO A 45 -25.54 5.66 44.44
C PRO A 45 -26.88 6.01 43.80
N SER A 46 -27.14 5.43 42.63
CA SER A 46 -28.33 5.64 41.84
C SER A 46 -29.54 4.98 42.50
N ASP A 47 -30.53 5.79 42.87
CA ASP A 47 -31.89 5.28 43.13
C ASP A 47 -32.46 4.67 41.84
N PRO A 48 -33.13 3.50 41.90
CA PRO A 48 -33.79 2.92 40.74
C PRO A 48 -35.00 3.77 40.37
N GLN A 49 -34.86 4.61 39.35
CA GLN A 49 -36.01 5.30 38.76
C GLN A 49 -36.90 4.28 38.06
N LEU A 50 -38.13 4.14 38.57
CA LEU A 50 -39.23 3.47 37.91
C LEU A 50 -39.52 4.18 36.58
N VAL A 51 -39.02 3.61 35.48
CA VAL A 51 -39.36 4.04 34.12
C VAL A 51 -40.82 3.68 33.83
N THR A 52 -41.73 4.62 34.07
CA THR A 52 -43.08 4.55 33.51
C THR A 52 -42.96 4.72 32.00
N SER A 53 -43.02 3.58 31.30
CA SER A 53 -43.07 3.48 29.84
C SER A 53 -44.34 4.15 29.34
N THR A 54 -44.31 5.47 29.18
CA THR A 54 -45.32 6.21 28.42
C THR A 54 -45.21 5.75 26.97
N ALA A 55 -46.28 5.16 26.46
CA ALA A 55 -46.39 4.70 25.08
C ALA A 55 -46.09 5.87 24.14
N ARG A 56 -44.89 5.89 23.54
CA ARG A 56 -44.52 6.89 22.54
C ARG A 56 -45.44 6.73 21.34
N GLU A 57 -46.17 7.79 21.04
CA GLU A 57 -46.99 7.90 19.84
C GLU A 57 -46.13 7.54 18.61
N VAL A 58 -46.50 6.46 17.93
CA VAL A 58 -45.78 5.99 16.74
C VAL A 58 -46.08 6.98 15.63
N LYS A 59 -45.09 7.80 15.31
CA LYS A 59 -45.20 8.73 14.18
C LYS A 59 -45.37 7.89 12.89
N PRO A 60 -46.32 8.25 12.02
CA PRO A 60 -46.54 7.52 10.78
C PRO A 60 -45.26 7.49 9.95
N SER A 61 -45.00 6.36 9.31
CA SER A 61 -43.79 6.20 8.50
C SER A 61 -43.81 7.15 7.30
N ALA A 62 -42.64 7.46 6.74
CA ALA A 62 -42.55 8.33 5.57
C ALA A 62 -43.39 7.79 4.38
N ASN A 63 -43.47 6.47 4.23
CA ASN A 63 -44.27 5.81 3.19
C ASN A 63 -45.78 6.01 3.44
N GLU A 64 -46.22 5.89 4.69
CA GLU A 64 -47.62 6.14 5.06
C GLU A 64 -48.02 7.59 4.79
N LEU A 65 -47.13 8.54 5.08
CA LEU A 65 -47.36 9.96 4.79
C LEU A 65 -47.43 10.25 3.30
N ILE A 66 -46.61 9.58 2.48
CA ILE A 66 -46.66 9.70 1.01
C ILE A 66 -47.99 9.17 0.48
N VAL A 67 -48.43 8.00 0.94
CA VAL A 67 -49.72 7.40 0.52
C VAL A 67 -50.90 8.26 0.96
N ALA A 68 -50.89 8.74 2.21
CA ALA A 68 -51.90 9.67 2.70
C ALA A 68 -51.89 11.00 1.92
N ALA A 69 -50.71 11.51 1.57
CA ALA A 69 -50.57 12.72 0.77
C ALA A 69 -51.11 12.54 -0.65
N ALA A 70 -50.88 11.39 -1.28
CA ALA A 70 -51.39 11.06 -2.62
C ALA A 70 -52.91 11.00 -2.67
N ASN A 71 -53.55 10.46 -1.62
CA ASN A 71 -55.00 10.37 -1.48
C ASN A 71 -55.65 11.67 -0.97
N SER A 72 -54.86 12.69 -0.65
CA SER A 72 -55.38 13.95 -0.12
C SER A 72 -56.18 14.72 -1.19
N PRO A 73 -57.34 15.32 -0.86
CA PRO A 73 -58.10 16.15 -1.80
C PRO A 73 -57.37 17.46 -2.15
N LYS A 74 -56.46 17.92 -1.29
CA LYS A 74 -55.72 19.17 -1.47
C LYS A 74 -54.55 18.98 -2.44
N ALA A 75 -54.54 19.73 -3.55
CA ALA A 75 -53.49 19.66 -4.57
C ALA A 75 -52.08 19.90 -4.00
N ARG A 76 -51.93 20.86 -3.08
CA ARG A 76 -50.64 21.17 -2.44
C ARG A 76 -50.07 19.98 -1.66
N THR A 77 -50.90 19.23 -0.96
CA THR A 77 -50.48 18.06 -0.19
C THR A 77 -49.98 16.95 -1.11
N ARG A 78 -50.69 16.68 -2.21
CA ARG A 78 -50.24 15.73 -3.25
C ARG A 78 -48.88 16.14 -3.82
N ALA A 79 -48.71 17.42 -4.15
CA ALA A 79 -47.44 17.94 -4.68
C ALA A 79 -46.28 17.78 -3.69
N LEU A 80 -46.52 17.97 -2.38
CA LEU A 80 -45.52 17.69 -1.35
C LEU A 80 -45.21 16.19 -1.26
N GLY A 81 -46.23 15.32 -1.32
CA GLY A 81 -46.03 13.87 -1.34
C GLY A 81 -45.11 13.42 -2.48
N VAL A 82 -45.32 13.95 -3.69
CA VAL A 82 -44.46 13.67 -4.85
C VAL A 82 -43.01 14.11 -4.62
N LYS A 83 -42.80 15.30 -4.04
CA LYS A 83 -41.45 15.79 -3.73
C LYS A 83 -40.75 14.92 -2.68
N VAL A 84 -41.45 14.53 -1.62
CA VAL A 84 -40.89 13.66 -0.57
C VAL A 84 -40.54 12.30 -1.16
N ALA A 85 -41.41 11.73 -2.00
CA ALA A 85 -41.13 10.48 -2.69
C ALA A 85 -39.87 10.57 -3.58
N GLY A 86 -39.71 11.68 -4.33
CA GLY A 86 -38.51 11.93 -5.12
C GLY A 86 -37.23 11.98 -4.26
N LEU A 87 -37.25 12.74 -3.17
CA LEU A 87 -36.10 12.85 -2.25
C LEU A 87 -35.74 11.52 -1.59
N LEU A 88 -36.72 10.68 -1.26
CA LEU A 88 -36.46 9.33 -0.75
C LEU A 88 -35.85 8.44 -1.83
N GLY A 89 -36.30 8.55 -3.09
CA GLY A 89 -35.69 7.86 -4.22
C GLY A 89 -34.22 8.23 -4.41
N ASP A 90 -33.92 9.52 -4.40
CA ASP A 90 -32.55 10.04 -4.53
C ASP A 90 -31.65 9.55 -3.39
N LEU A 91 -32.16 9.57 -2.15
CA LEU A 91 -31.42 9.09 -0.97
C LEU A 91 -31.17 7.57 -1.04
N SER A 92 -32.17 6.79 -1.46
CA SER A 92 -32.01 5.34 -1.68
C SER A 92 -30.92 5.06 -2.71
N GLN A 93 -30.94 5.76 -3.85
CA GLN A 93 -29.94 5.60 -4.89
C GLN A 93 -28.53 5.98 -4.41
N ARG A 94 -28.42 7.03 -3.57
CA ARG A 94 -27.14 7.44 -3.00
C ARG A 94 -26.58 6.38 -2.04
N LEU A 95 -27.43 5.80 -1.18
CA LEU A 95 -27.03 4.73 -0.27
C LEU A 95 -26.58 3.47 -1.03
N GLU A 96 -27.30 3.06 -2.07
CA GLU A 96 -26.87 1.92 -2.90
C GLU A 96 -25.51 2.16 -3.56
N THR A 97 -25.26 3.41 -4.00
CA THR A 97 -23.98 3.77 -4.60
C THR A 97 -22.86 3.70 -3.56
N GLU A 98 -23.11 4.24 -2.36
CA GLU A 98 -22.16 4.18 -1.25
C GLU A 98 -21.86 2.74 -0.82
N GLU A 99 -22.87 1.88 -0.71
CA GLU A 99 -22.69 0.46 -0.39
C GLU A 99 -21.86 -0.26 -1.46
N ARG A 100 -22.08 0.03 -2.75
CA ARG A 100 -21.27 -0.52 -3.84
C ARG A 100 -19.81 -0.06 -3.76
N GLU A 101 -19.57 1.22 -3.44
CA GLU A 101 -18.23 1.77 -3.25
C GLU A 101 -17.53 1.13 -2.04
N GLN A 102 -18.23 0.97 -0.92
CA GLN A 102 -17.70 0.31 0.27
C GLN A 102 -17.38 -1.17 0.02
N ALA A 103 -18.26 -1.88 -0.69
CA ALA A 103 -18.03 -3.26 -1.09
C ALA A 103 -16.83 -3.38 -2.04
N ALA A 104 -16.67 -2.47 -3.00
CA ALA A 104 -15.52 -2.42 -3.89
C ALA A 104 -14.22 -2.15 -3.12
N GLN A 105 -14.22 -1.21 -2.18
CA GLN A 105 -13.06 -0.93 -1.32
C GLN A 105 -12.71 -2.12 -0.42
N ALA A 106 -13.71 -2.81 0.14
CA ALA A 106 -13.48 -4.00 0.94
C ALA A 106 -12.86 -5.11 0.08
N ALA A 107 -13.39 -5.34 -1.13
CA ALA A 107 -12.85 -6.30 -2.08
C ALA A 107 -11.40 -5.95 -2.45
N GLU A 108 -11.11 -4.69 -2.75
CA GLU A 108 -9.76 -4.22 -3.07
C GLU A 108 -8.80 -4.42 -1.89
N LYS A 109 -9.21 -4.07 -0.65
CA LYS A 109 -8.41 -4.31 0.56
C LYS A 109 -8.09 -5.79 0.74
N THR A 110 -9.06 -6.68 0.50
CA THR A 110 -8.80 -8.13 0.58
C THR A 110 -7.86 -8.62 -0.52
N ALA A 111 -7.98 -8.09 -1.74
CA ALA A 111 -7.09 -8.41 -2.85
C ALA A 111 -5.66 -7.91 -2.59
N ASN A 112 -5.53 -6.68 -2.08
CA ASN A 112 -4.24 -6.09 -1.70
C ASN A 112 -3.60 -6.85 -0.54
N ALA A 113 -4.37 -7.26 0.48
CA ALA A 113 -3.87 -8.11 1.55
C ALA A 113 -3.33 -9.45 1.03
N LYS A 114 -3.99 -10.08 0.06
CA LYS A 114 -3.49 -11.30 -0.60
C LYS A 114 -2.21 -11.04 -1.39
N ARG A 115 -2.13 -9.93 -2.12
CA ARG A 115 -0.92 -9.52 -2.86
C ARG A 115 0.26 -9.30 -1.92
N LEU A 116 0.05 -8.62 -0.80
CA LEU A 116 1.09 -8.39 0.21
C LEU A 116 1.61 -9.70 0.81
N LYS A 117 0.72 -10.61 1.20
CA LYS A 117 1.13 -11.95 1.67
C LYS A 117 1.97 -12.69 0.63
N ARG A 118 1.59 -12.60 -0.65
CA ARG A 118 2.35 -13.24 -1.73
C ARG A 118 3.73 -12.62 -1.92
N ILE A 119 3.86 -11.30 -1.77
CA ILE A 119 5.16 -10.61 -1.81
C ILE A 119 6.03 -11.08 -0.65
N GLU A 120 5.49 -11.12 0.58
CA GLU A 120 6.23 -11.60 1.76
C GLU A 120 6.73 -13.05 1.59
N GLU A 121 5.90 -13.95 1.05
CA GLU A 121 6.30 -15.33 0.73
C GLU A 121 7.47 -15.38 -0.25
N LEU A 122 7.38 -14.62 -1.35
CA LEU A 122 8.42 -14.55 -2.38
C LEU A 122 9.72 -13.95 -1.83
N GLU A 123 9.63 -12.92 -0.99
CA GLU A 123 10.80 -12.35 -0.33
C GLU A 123 11.48 -13.34 0.62
N ALA A 124 10.68 -14.12 1.37
CA ALA A 124 11.21 -15.17 2.22
C ALA A 124 11.89 -16.28 1.40
N GLU A 125 11.33 -16.65 0.24
CA GLU A 125 11.92 -17.60 -0.69
C GLU A 125 13.24 -17.07 -1.28
N LEU A 126 13.25 -15.83 -1.77
CA LEU A 126 14.47 -15.17 -2.26
C LEU A 126 15.54 -15.09 -1.18
N LYS A 127 15.18 -14.82 0.07
CA LYS A 127 16.13 -14.82 1.20
C LYS A 127 16.73 -16.21 1.42
N LYS A 128 15.92 -17.28 1.36
CA LYS A 128 16.40 -18.67 1.47
C LYS A 128 17.32 -19.06 0.31
N LEU A 129 17.00 -18.65 -0.92
CA LEU A 129 17.85 -18.89 -2.08
C LEU A 129 19.18 -18.12 -1.95
N ARG A 130 19.13 -16.84 -1.56
CA ARG A 130 20.32 -16.02 -1.32
C ARG A 130 21.23 -16.61 -0.24
N SER A 131 20.69 -17.16 0.84
CA SER A 131 21.51 -17.82 1.87
C SER A 131 22.15 -19.10 1.36
N LYS A 132 21.44 -19.91 0.55
CA LYS A 132 22.00 -21.10 -0.10
C LYS A 132 23.14 -20.74 -1.06
N THR A 133 22.94 -19.73 -1.91
CA THR A 133 23.96 -19.29 -2.87
C THR A 133 25.16 -18.61 -2.19
N ARG A 134 24.97 -17.89 -1.07
CA ARG A 134 26.08 -17.27 -0.33
C ARG A 134 27.03 -18.33 0.29
N SER A 135 26.56 -19.56 0.50
CA SER A 135 27.36 -20.63 1.09
C SER A 135 28.46 -21.20 0.18
N THR A 136 28.49 -20.85 -1.12
CA THR A 136 29.52 -21.34 -2.06
C THR A 136 30.74 -20.41 -2.14
N LYS A 137 30.93 -19.50 -1.18
CA LYS A 137 32.05 -18.52 -1.19
C LYS A 137 33.42 -19.15 -0.95
N THR A 138 33.46 -20.42 -0.59
CA THR A 138 34.67 -21.23 -0.68
C THR A 138 34.59 -22.03 -1.97
N ALA A 139 34.88 -21.37 -3.10
CA ALA A 139 35.17 -22.12 -4.31
C ALA A 139 36.27 -23.14 -3.95
N PRO A 140 36.11 -24.43 -4.28
CA PRO A 140 37.21 -25.37 -4.22
C PRO A 140 38.41 -24.73 -4.96
N PRO A 141 39.64 -24.86 -4.46
CA PRO A 141 40.80 -24.31 -5.16
C PRO A 141 40.78 -24.85 -6.60
N LEU A 142 40.41 -24.00 -7.56
CA LEU A 142 40.44 -24.33 -8.97
C LEU A 142 41.92 -24.38 -9.37
N GLY A 143 42.39 -25.59 -9.62
CA GLY A 143 43.73 -25.86 -10.14
C GLY A 143 44.76 -26.24 -9.09
N ALA A 144 45.95 -26.58 -9.59
CA ALA A 144 47.10 -26.96 -8.78
C ALA A 144 47.43 -25.92 -7.70
N PRO A 145 47.99 -26.35 -6.55
CA PRO A 145 48.39 -25.44 -5.49
C PRO A 145 49.38 -24.40 -6.02
N ALA A 146 49.18 -23.14 -5.64
CA ALA A 146 50.02 -22.01 -6.05
C ALA A 146 51.55 -22.27 -6.02
N PRO A 147 52.14 -22.95 -5.01
CA PRO A 147 53.57 -23.26 -5.03
C PRO A 147 54.03 -24.13 -6.22
N GLU A 148 53.20 -25.04 -6.72
CA GLU A 148 53.53 -25.91 -7.85
C GLU A 148 53.57 -25.13 -9.16
N VAL A 149 52.57 -24.29 -9.39
CA VAL A 149 52.51 -23.42 -10.58
C VAL A 149 53.71 -22.47 -10.63
N ARG A 150 54.14 -21.92 -9.47
CA ARG A 150 55.35 -21.06 -9.39
C ARG A 150 56.63 -21.81 -9.71
N LYS A 151 56.79 -23.04 -9.18
CA LYS A 151 57.95 -23.89 -9.48
C LYS A 151 58.03 -24.20 -10.97
N TRP A 152 56.89 -24.53 -11.58
CA TRP A 152 56.79 -24.77 -13.02
C TRP A 152 57.13 -23.51 -13.84
N ALA A 153 56.55 -22.36 -13.50
CA ALA A 153 56.81 -21.09 -14.20
C ALA A 153 58.30 -20.72 -14.16
N LYS A 154 58.96 -20.90 -13.01
CA LYS A 154 60.40 -20.67 -12.86
C LYS A 154 61.24 -21.61 -13.75
N GLY A 155 60.81 -22.86 -13.91
CA GLY A 155 61.44 -23.82 -14.82
C GLY A 155 61.27 -23.48 -16.30
N GLN A 156 60.16 -22.82 -16.66
CA GLN A 156 59.88 -22.36 -18.03
C GLN A 156 60.41 -20.94 -18.32
N GLY A 157 61.02 -20.27 -17.34
CA GLY A 157 61.48 -18.89 -17.47
C GLY A 157 60.35 -17.85 -17.58
N ILE A 158 59.13 -18.20 -17.13
CA ILE A 158 57.98 -17.30 -17.14
C ILE A 158 58.00 -16.45 -15.86
N GLU A 159 57.87 -15.13 -16.02
CA GLU A 159 57.83 -14.19 -14.90
C GLU A 159 56.61 -14.43 -14.02
N CYS A 160 56.84 -14.83 -12.77
CA CYS A 160 55.79 -15.04 -11.78
C CYS A 160 56.21 -14.44 -10.43
N PRO A 161 55.32 -13.70 -9.74
CA PRO A 161 55.60 -13.17 -8.41
C PRO A 161 55.91 -14.28 -7.39
N ASP A 162 56.90 -14.04 -6.53
CA ASP A 162 57.31 -14.98 -5.47
C ASP A 162 56.24 -15.17 -4.39
N TYR A 163 55.35 -14.18 -4.22
CA TYR A 163 54.26 -14.16 -3.23
C TYR A 163 52.97 -13.58 -3.82
N GLY A 164 51.84 -13.87 -3.18
CA GLY A 164 50.54 -13.33 -3.57
C GLY A 164 49.82 -14.09 -4.70
N LYS A 165 48.94 -13.39 -5.42
CA LYS A 165 48.10 -13.99 -6.47
C LYS A 165 48.93 -14.29 -7.72
N ILE A 166 48.82 -15.50 -8.25
CA ILE A 166 49.44 -15.86 -9.53
C ILE A 166 48.66 -15.19 -10.66
N PRO A 167 49.33 -14.53 -11.63
CA PRO A 167 48.67 -13.99 -12.81
C PRO A 167 47.91 -15.09 -13.57
N ASN A 168 46.70 -14.79 -14.05
CA ASN A 168 45.88 -15.78 -14.77
C ASN A 168 46.60 -16.35 -15.99
N THR A 169 47.42 -15.55 -16.68
CA THR A 169 48.24 -15.97 -17.82
C THR A 169 49.17 -17.14 -17.50
N VAL A 170 49.80 -17.14 -16.32
CA VAL A 170 50.70 -18.21 -15.87
C VAL A 170 49.90 -19.47 -15.52
N ARG A 171 48.71 -19.29 -14.96
CA ARG A 171 47.82 -20.40 -14.59
C ARG A 171 47.23 -21.08 -15.82
N ASP A 172 46.78 -20.32 -16.80
CA ASP A 172 46.26 -20.85 -18.07
C ASP A 172 47.35 -21.62 -18.84
N ALA A 173 48.60 -21.14 -18.82
CA ALA A 173 49.73 -21.84 -19.44
C ALA A 173 50.10 -23.15 -18.70
N TYR A 174 50.02 -23.14 -17.37
CA TYR A 174 50.21 -24.34 -16.56
C TYR A 174 49.11 -25.37 -16.84
N ASP A 175 47.84 -24.95 -16.85
CA ASP A 175 46.70 -25.82 -17.13
C ASP A 175 46.80 -26.37 -18.57
N ALA A 176 47.16 -25.56 -19.57
CA ALA A 176 47.38 -26.03 -20.94
C ALA A 176 48.48 -27.10 -21.04
N ALA A 177 49.54 -27.00 -20.22
CA ALA A 177 50.63 -27.98 -20.20
C ALA A 177 50.28 -29.28 -19.45
N HIS A 178 49.35 -29.25 -18.50
CA HIS A 178 49.03 -30.39 -17.62
C HIS A 178 47.63 -31.01 -17.83
N VAL A 179 46.76 -30.38 -18.62
CA VAL A 179 45.44 -30.93 -19.02
C VAL A 179 45.56 -31.88 -20.22
N ALA A 180 46.68 -31.86 -20.95
CA ALA A 180 46.93 -32.68 -22.14
C ALA A 180 47.57 -34.06 -21.83
N ALA A 181 47.58 -34.51 -20.58
CA ALA A 181 48.12 -35.80 -20.13
C ALA A 181 47.07 -36.58 -19.35
#